data_AF-A0A419EM83-F1
#
_entry.id   AF-A0A419EM83-F1
#
_cell.length_a   1.000
_cell.length_b   1.000
_cell.length_c   1.000
_cell.angle_alpha   90.00
_cell.angle_beta   90.00
_cell.angle_gamma   90.00
#
_symmetry.space_group_name_H-M   'P 1'
#
loop_
_entity.id
_entity.type
_entity.pdbx_description
1 polymer ?
#
loop_
_entity_poly.entity_id
_entity_poly.type
_entity_poly.pdbx_seq_one_letter_code
_entity_poly.pdbx_strand_id
1 'polypeptide(L)'
;MFKNYLLIALRNIKRYRGYSLINILGLSIGIASCLFILLYVQFELSYDNYHKDADRIYRVANSRKTNARLELFATAPMGAAPTIKESFPEVEEAARCSEANSFQVKYKDKKYIE
;
A
#
# COMPACT_ATOMS: atom_id res chain seq x y z
N MET A 1 -27.22 14.88 37.54
CA MET A 1 -26.40 13.83 38.19
C MET A 1 -25.05 13.61 37.52
N PHE A 2 -24.95 13.49 36.18
CA PHE A 2 -23.69 13.32 35.45
C PHE A 2 -22.59 14.33 35.81
N LYS A 3 -22.95 15.62 35.98
CA LYS A 3 -22.01 16.67 36.44
C LYS A 3 -21.35 16.35 37.79
N ASN A 4 -22.09 15.76 38.74
CA ASN A 4 -21.52 15.39 40.05
C ASN A 4 -20.56 14.22 39.92
N TYR A 5 -20.88 13.19 39.14
CA TYR A 5 -19.96 12.07 38.90
C TYR A 5 -18.66 12.54 38.24
N LEU A 6 -18.74 13.46 37.28
CA LEU A 6 -17.58 14.01 36.60
C LEU A 6 -16.71 14.87 37.54
N LEU A 7 -17.33 15.69 38.40
CA LEU A 7 -16.65 16.44 39.46
C LEU A 7 -15.94 15.53 40.47
N ILE A 8 -16.59 14.44 40.89
CA ILE A 8 -16.02 13.47 41.84
C ILE A 8 -14.82 12.75 41.22
N ALA A 9 -14.94 12.31 39.96
CA ALA A 9 -13.85 11.67 39.22
C ALA A 9 -12.63 12.60 39.09
N LEU A 10 -12.83 13.86 38.71
CA LEU A 10 -11.76 14.85 38.59
C LEU A 10 -11.07 15.15 39.94
N ARG A 11 -11.82 15.24 41.04
CA ARG A 11 -11.23 15.38 42.39
C ARG A 11 -10.40 14.15 42.76
N ASN A 12 -10.85 12.95 42.43
CA ASN A 12 -10.10 11.72 42.68
C ASN A 12 -8.80 11.65 41.86
N ILE A 13 -8.85 11.98 40.57
CA ILE A 13 -7.66 12.05 39.72
C ILE A 13 -6.64 13.06 40.28
N LYS A 14 -7.11 14.23 40.74
CA LYS A 14 -6.25 15.26 41.36
C LYS A 14 -5.70 14.84 42.73
N ARG A 15 -6.38 13.96 43.46
CA ARG A 15 -5.94 13.43 44.77
C ARG A 15 -4.90 12.31 44.60
N TYR A 16 -5.07 11.44 43.60
CA TYR A 16 -4.19 10.30 43.31
C TYR A 16 -3.43 10.47 42.00
N ARG A 17 -2.68 11.58 41.86
CA ARG A 17 -2.10 12.01 40.57
C ARG A 17 -1.11 11.03 39.98
N GLY A 18 -0.20 10.47 40.77
CA GLY A 18 0.81 9.52 40.26
C GLY A 18 0.19 8.25 39.71
N TYR A 19 -0.70 7.62 40.49
CA TYR A 19 -1.42 6.41 40.08
C TYR A 19 -2.33 6.65 38.88
N SER A 20 -3.05 7.77 38.88
CA SER A 20 -3.94 8.13 37.76
C SER A 20 -3.13 8.40 36.48
N LEU A 21 -1.97 9.06 36.60
CA LEU A 21 -1.11 9.35 35.46
C LEU A 21 -0.58 8.07 34.81
N ILE A 22 -0.06 7.13 35.59
CA ILE A 22 0.47 5.86 35.07
C ILE A 22 -0.63 5.08 34.33
N ASN A 23 -1.83 4.98 34.91
CA ASN A 23 -2.94 4.27 34.28
C ASN A 23 -3.43 4.96 33.00
N ILE A 24 -3.61 6.27 33.03
CA ILE A 24 -4.07 7.04 31.86
C ILE A 24 -3.04 6.94 30.74
N LEU A 25 -1.73 7.10 31.04
CA LEU A 25 -0.68 7.00 30.03
C LEU A 25 -0.59 5.58 29.45
N GLY A 26 -0.57 4.55 30.30
CA GLY A 26 -0.51 3.17 29.84
C GLY A 26 -1.68 2.80 28.93
N LEU A 27 -2.90 3.17 29.34
CA LEU A 27 -4.10 2.94 28.53
C LEU A 27 -4.08 3.75 27.23
N SER A 28 -3.68 5.03 27.30
CA SER A 28 -3.64 5.91 26.13
C SER A 28 -2.62 5.41 25.10
N ILE A 29 -1.44 4.98 25.54
CA ILE A 29 -0.40 4.42 24.67
C ILE A 29 -0.90 3.12 24.03
N GLY A 30 -1.49 2.21 24.82
CA GLY A 30 -2.03 0.95 24.28
C GLY A 30 -3.09 1.18 23.20
N ILE A 31 -4.02 2.11 23.43
CA ILE A 31 -5.05 2.48 22.44
C ILE A 31 -4.40 3.14 21.21
N ALA A 32 -3.47 4.09 21.41
CA ALA A 32 -2.80 4.77 20.31
C ALA A 32 -1.99 3.80 19.42
N SER A 33 -1.25 2.88 20.03
CA SER A 33 -0.50 1.85 19.30
C SER A 33 -1.43 0.95 18.46
N CYS A 34 -2.55 0.51 19.04
CA CYS A 34 -3.55 -0.28 18.32
C CYS A 34 -4.14 0.50 17.13
N LEU A 35 -4.50 1.77 17.35
CA LEU A 35 -5.03 2.64 16.29
C LEU A 35 -4.02 2.86 15.17
N PHE A 36 -2.73 3.07 15.47
CA PHE A 36 -1.71 3.24 14.44
C PHE A 36 -1.54 1.98 13.58
N ILE A 37 -1.56 0.79 14.20
CA ILE A 37 -1.48 -0.47 13.46
C ILE A 37 -2.72 -0.61 12.54
N LEU A 38 -3.92 -0.33 13.05
CA LEU A 38 -5.14 -0.41 12.26
C LEU A 38 -5.14 0.57 11.08
N LEU A 39 -4.72 1.81 11.31
CA LEU A 39 -4.59 2.82 10.26
C LEU A 39 -3.57 2.40 9.21
N TYR A 40 -2.44 1.84 9.62
CA TYR A 40 -1.42 1.34 8.70
C TYR A 40 -1.94 0.19 7.83
N VAL A 41 -2.63 -0.79 8.44
CA VAL A 41 -3.24 -1.90 7.70
C VAL A 41 -4.32 -1.39 6.74
N GLN A 42 -5.17 -0.47 7.19
CA GLN A 42 -6.19 0.13 6.33
C GLN A 42 -5.57 0.86 5.15
N PHE A 43 -4.50 1.63 5.39
CA PHE A 43 -3.75 2.31 4.35
C PHE A 43 -3.20 1.31 3.32
N GLU A 44 -2.48 0.29 3.76
CA GLU A 44 -1.87 -0.72 2.87
C GLU A 44 -2.93 -1.43 2.02
N LEU A 45 -4.06 -1.83 2.62
CA LEU A 45 -5.16 -2.50 1.90
C LEU A 45 -5.91 -1.56 0.94
N SER A 46 -5.87 -0.25 1.16
CA SER A 46 -6.48 0.73 0.26
C SER A 46 -5.60 1.13 -0.92
N TYR A 47 -4.29 0.84 -0.87
CA TYR A 47 -3.31 1.34 -1.82
C TYR A 47 -3.62 0.95 -3.27
N ASP A 48 -4.10 -0.28 -3.50
CA ASP A 48 -4.39 -0.79 -4.85
C ASP A 48 -5.81 -0.50 -5.34
N ASN A 49 -6.68 0.07 -4.49
CA ASN A 49 -8.12 0.23 -4.76
C ASN A 49 -8.52 1.59 -5.37
N TYR A 50 -7.55 2.36 -5.89
CA TYR A 50 -7.82 3.71 -6.43
C TYR A 50 -8.27 3.72 -7.89
N HIS A 51 -8.01 2.64 -8.64
CA HIS A 51 -8.43 2.53 -10.04
C HIS A 51 -9.88 2.06 -10.15
N LYS A 52 -10.59 2.55 -11.18
CA LYS A 52 -11.87 1.97 -11.56
C LYS A 52 -11.64 0.52 -12.00
N ASP A 53 -12.49 -0.39 -11.53
CA ASP A 53 -12.44 -1.84 -11.82
C ASP A 53 -11.13 -2.53 -11.33
N ALA A 54 -10.57 -2.06 -10.21
CA ALA A 54 -9.31 -2.57 -9.63
C ALA A 54 -9.30 -4.08 -9.38
N ASP A 55 -10.46 -4.69 -9.15
CA ASP A 55 -10.65 -6.14 -8.98
C ASP A 55 -10.34 -6.96 -10.24
N ARG A 56 -10.33 -6.32 -11.42
CA ARG A 56 -10.03 -6.93 -12.72
C ARG A 56 -8.66 -6.51 -13.29
N ILE A 57 -7.85 -5.77 -12.53
CA ILE A 57 -6.54 -5.30 -12.96
C ILE A 57 -5.47 -6.25 -12.41
N TYR A 58 -4.63 -6.79 -13.30
CA TYR A 58 -3.57 -7.74 -12.92
C TYR A 58 -2.21 -7.32 -13.48
N ARG A 59 -1.15 -7.59 -12.71
CA ARG A 59 0.24 -7.44 -13.16
C ARG A 59 0.78 -8.77 -13.67
N VAL A 60 1.22 -8.79 -14.92
CA VAL A 60 1.95 -9.94 -15.50
C VAL A 60 3.34 -10.01 -14.86
N ALA A 61 3.60 -11.10 -14.14
CA ALA A 61 4.90 -11.39 -13.54
C ALA A 61 5.56 -12.58 -14.24
N ASN A 62 6.89 -12.60 -14.26
CA ASN A 62 7.65 -13.76 -14.73
C ASN A 62 8.25 -14.54 -13.57
N SER A 63 8.42 -15.84 -13.76
CA SER A 63 9.21 -16.65 -12.86
C SER A 63 10.29 -17.40 -13.63
N ARG A 64 11.48 -17.53 -13.05
CA ARG A 64 12.56 -18.37 -13.57
C ARG A 64 12.92 -19.40 -12.52
N LYS A 65 12.89 -20.67 -12.89
CA LYS A 65 13.34 -21.75 -12.02
C LYS A 65 14.79 -22.08 -12.37
N THR A 66 15.70 -21.75 -11.47
CA THR A 66 17.09 -22.20 -11.50
C THR A 66 17.22 -23.48 -10.65
N ASN A 67 18.27 -24.27 -10.87
CA ASN A 67 18.53 -25.54 -10.16
C ASN A 67 18.46 -25.46 -8.61
N ALA A 68 18.54 -24.27 -8.02
CA ALA A 68 18.50 -24.07 -6.57
C ALA A 68 17.37 -23.14 -6.06
N ARG A 69 16.63 -22.43 -6.93
CA ARG A 69 15.63 -21.44 -6.49
C ARG A 69 14.63 -21.06 -7.58
N LEU A 70 13.40 -20.76 -7.16
CA LEU A 70 12.41 -20.04 -7.95
C LEU A 70 12.64 -18.54 -7.78
N GLU A 71 12.97 -17.86 -8.87
CA GLU A 71 13.09 -16.41 -8.94
C GLU A 71 11.80 -15.82 -9.50
N LEU A 72 11.25 -14.82 -8.82
CA LEU A 72 10.04 -14.09 -9.23
C LEU A 72 10.46 -12.69 -9.67
N PHE A 73 10.02 -12.29 -10.86
CA PHE A 73 10.27 -10.99 -11.45
C PHE A 73 8.95 -10.25 -11.63
N ALA A 74 8.89 -9.02 -11.12
CA ALA A 74 7.76 -8.10 -11.32
C ALA A 74 7.76 -7.45 -12.73
N THR A 75 8.51 -8.00 -13.67
CA THR A 75 8.70 -7.47 -15.02
C THR A 75 8.26 -8.48 -16.07
N ALA A 76 7.83 -7.96 -17.23
CA ALA A 76 7.43 -8.74 -18.40
C ALA A 76 8.21 -8.30 -19.66
N PRO A 77 8.46 -9.22 -20.63
CA PRO A 77 8.98 -8.83 -21.94
C PRO A 77 8.11 -7.75 -22.57
N MET A 78 8.73 -6.81 -23.30
CA MET A 78 8.00 -5.70 -23.93
C MET A 78 6.87 -6.12 -24.87
N GLY A 79 6.97 -7.31 -25.47
CA GLY A 79 5.95 -7.89 -26.35
C GLY A 79 4.80 -8.58 -25.60
N ALA A 80 4.90 -8.80 -24.29
CA ALA A 80 3.89 -9.55 -23.55
C ALA A 80 2.51 -8.89 -23.59
N ALA A 81 2.42 -7.58 -23.35
CA ALA A 81 1.15 -6.85 -23.36
C ALA A 81 0.38 -6.96 -24.70
N PRO A 82 0.98 -6.63 -25.87
CA PRO A 82 0.27 -6.77 -27.15
C PRO A 82 -0.06 -8.23 -27.49
N THR A 83 0.86 -9.18 -27.24
CA THR A 83 0.60 -10.60 -27.53
C THR A 83 -0.54 -11.16 -26.67
N ILE A 84 -0.61 -10.78 -25.39
CA ILE A 84 -1.69 -11.22 -24.50
C ILE A 84 -3.03 -10.66 -24.97
N LYS A 85 -3.10 -9.37 -25.32
CA LYS A 85 -4.34 -8.75 -25.83
C LYS A 85 -4.82 -9.39 -27.14
N GLU A 86 -3.89 -9.79 -28.01
CA GLU A 86 -4.23 -10.45 -29.28
C GLU A 86 -4.65 -11.92 -29.09
N SER A 87 -4.02 -12.63 -28.16
CA SER A 87 -4.20 -14.09 -27.99
C SER A 87 -5.37 -14.46 -27.06
N PHE A 88 -5.77 -13.56 -26.16
CA PHE A 88 -6.78 -13.83 -25.13
C PHE A 88 -7.94 -12.84 -25.23
N PRO A 89 -9.12 -13.24 -25.75
CA PRO A 89 -10.27 -12.36 -25.91
C PRO A 89 -10.87 -11.87 -24.58
N GLU A 90 -10.55 -12.51 -23.45
CA GLU A 90 -10.96 -12.11 -22.10
C GLU A 90 -10.21 -10.86 -21.61
N VAL A 91 -9.12 -10.46 -22.27
CA VAL A 91 -8.32 -9.29 -21.90
C VAL A 91 -8.86 -8.06 -22.64
N GLU A 92 -9.66 -7.25 -21.94
CA GLU A 92 -10.24 -6.01 -22.49
C GLU A 92 -9.14 -5.01 -22.91
N GLU A 93 -8.16 -4.77 -22.04
CA GLU A 93 -7.08 -3.81 -22.28
C GLU A 93 -5.74 -4.28 -21.67
N ALA A 94 -4.64 -3.85 -22.29
CA ALA A 94 -3.29 -4.16 -21.82
C ALA A 94 -2.38 -2.94 -21.94
N ALA A 95 -1.73 -2.57 -20.84
CA ALA A 95 -0.77 -1.48 -20.78
C ALA A 95 0.61 -1.98 -20.35
N ARG A 96 1.65 -1.18 -20.65
CA ARG A 96 3.02 -1.43 -20.21
C ARG A 96 3.44 -0.30 -19.30
N CYS A 97 4.06 -0.66 -18.18
CA CYS A 97 4.71 0.29 -17.29
C CYS A 97 6.22 0.01 -17.29
N SER A 98 7.00 1.05 -17.46
CA SER A 98 8.46 1.02 -17.33
C SER A 98 8.85 2.19 -16.46
N GLU A 99 9.90 2.02 -15.66
CA GLU A 99 10.57 3.18 -15.07
C GLU A 99 10.98 4.14 -16.19
N ALA A 100 10.86 5.44 -15.92
CA ALA A 100 11.38 6.48 -16.78
C ALA A 100 12.92 6.49 -16.71
N ASN A 101 13.53 5.46 -17.28
CA ASN A 101 14.95 5.45 -17.59
C ASN A 101 15.14 6.01 -18.99
N SER A 102 16.34 6.54 -19.25
CA SER A 102 16.56 7.37 -20.41
C SER A 102 16.15 6.67 -21.71
N PHE A 103 15.15 7.22 -22.40
CA PHE A 103 14.57 6.61 -23.58
C PHE A 103 15.31 7.14 -24.80
N GLN A 104 15.68 6.23 -25.70
CA GLN A 104 16.26 6.65 -26.96
C GLN A 104 15.17 7.19 -27.90
N VAL A 105 15.08 8.51 -28.03
CA VAL A 105 14.16 9.18 -28.95
C VAL A 105 14.83 9.32 -30.31
N LYS A 106 14.18 8.83 -31.37
CA LYS A 106 14.66 8.99 -32.75
C LYS A 106 13.81 10.04 -33.48
N TYR A 107 14.45 11.11 -33.93
CA TYR A 107 13.85 12.09 -34.84
C TYR A 107 14.63 12.10 -36.16
N LYS A 108 13.96 11.70 -37.25
CA LYS A 108 14.59 11.41 -38.54
C LYS A 108 15.76 10.43 -38.35
N ASP A 109 16.99 10.79 -38.74
CA ASP A 109 18.17 9.94 -38.59
C ASP A 109 18.96 10.19 -37.30
N LYS A 110 18.52 11.12 -36.45
CA LYS A 110 19.20 11.46 -35.19
C LYS A 110 18.58 10.70 -34.02
N LYS A 111 19.44 10.15 -33.17
CA LYS A 111 19.07 9.44 -31.94
C LYS A 111 19.52 10.29 -30.75
N TYR A 112 18.61 10.56 -29.83
CA TYR A 112 18.84 11.27 -28.58
C TYR A 112 18.59 10.30 -27.43
N ILE A 113 19.31 10.46 -26.32
CA ILE A 113 19.07 9.73 -25.08
C ILE A 113 18.69 10.80 -24.06
N GLU A 114 17.41 10.83 -23.67
CA GLU A 114 16.88 11.67 -22.59
C GLU A 114 16.53 10.78 -21.41
#